data_AF-A0A9N9H8A8-F1
#
_entry.id   AF-A0A9N9H8A8-F1
#
_cell.length_a   1.000
_cell.length_b   1.000
_cell.length_c   1.000
_cell.angle_alpha   90.00
_cell.angle_beta   90.00
_cell.angle_gamma   90.00
#
_symmetry.space_group_name_H-M   'P 1'
#
loop_
_entity.id
_entity.type
_entity.pdbx_description
1 polymer ?
#
loop_
_entity_poly.entity_id
_entity_poly.type
_entity_poly.pdbx_seq_one_letter_code
_entity_poly.pdbx_strand_id
1 'polypeptide(L)'
;MSEEPDEIEPTKSQCIERELIKQLRSDRDIISPASFEITEHQSSQITSQSLICLFQNAIRARHEEILSWYYYSDSFENKVIEICRETGVTDKTARTQLYKEMLNHLSGITSGNLRMKTLRAKKIHMLFGKDGVGINKIKQVTYGIYAISSLTNSQIQNVINNVTSVEVPETVTNCDDQINADVNASSNA
;
A
#
# COMPACT_ATOMS: atom_id res chain seq x y z
N MET A 1 -28.45 -9.78 -34.39
CA MET A 1 -27.33 -10.55 -33.84
C MET A 1 -26.55 -9.56 -33.00
N SER A 2 -26.87 -9.50 -31.71
CA SER A 2 -26.23 -8.59 -30.77
C SER A 2 -25.41 -9.48 -29.86
N GLU A 3 -24.09 -9.48 -30.05
CA GLU A 3 -23.17 -10.08 -29.10
C GLU A 3 -23.17 -9.18 -27.86
N GLU A 4 -23.77 -9.65 -26.77
CA GLU A 4 -23.49 -9.07 -25.45
C GLU A 4 -22.00 -9.26 -25.16
N PRO A 5 -21.28 -8.21 -24.72
CA PRO A 5 -19.89 -8.39 -24.32
C PRO A 5 -19.86 -9.26 -23.07
N ASP A 6 -19.21 -10.42 -23.15
CA ASP A 6 -18.92 -11.28 -22.00
C ASP A 6 -18.26 -10.43 -20.91
N GLU A 7 -18.99 -10.19 -19.82
CA GLU A 7 -18.51 -9.47 -18.65
C GLU A 7 -17.50 -10.36 -17.92
N ILE A 8 -16.22 -10.26 -18.29
CA ILE A 8 -15.14 -11.07 -17.69
C ILE A 8 -15.08 -10.76 -16.18
N GLU A 9 -15.42 -11.76 -15.36
CA GLU A 9 -15.38 -11.67 -13.91
C GLU A 9 -13.96 -11.25 -13.44
N PRO A 10 -13.83 -10.20 -12.61
CA PRO A 10 -12.53 -9.72 -12.18
C PRO A 10 -11.81 -10.78 -11.33
N THR A 11 -10.51 -10.96 -11.60
CA THR A 11 -9.68 -11.86 -10.80
C THR A 11 -9.61 -11.38 -9.35
N LYS A 12 -9.39 -12.31 -8.41
CA LYS A 12 -9.29 -11.99 -6.98
C LYS A 12 -8.27 -10.87 -6.67
N SER A 13 -7.14 -10.81 -7.38
CA SER A 13 -6.14 -9.75 -7.19
C SER A 13 -6.62 -8.39 -7.70
N GLN A 14 -7.37 -8.34 -8.80
CA GLN A 14 -7.99 -7.11 -9.30
C GLN A 14 -9.04 -6.57 -8.31
N CYS A 15 -9.80 -7.44 -7.64
CA CYS A 15 -10.72 -7.02 -6.59
C CYS A 15 -9.99 -6.40 -5.39
N ILE A 16 -8.89 -7.04 -4.94
CA ILE A 16 -8.05 -6.51 -3.85
C ILE A 16 -7.45 -5.15 -4.23
N GLU A 17 -6.94 -5.01 -5.45
CA GLU A 17 -6.37 -3.78 -5.98
C GLU A 17 -7.37 -2.62 -5.96
N ARG A 18 -8.57 -2.80 -6.54
CA ARG A 18 -9.62 -1.77 -6.58
C ARG A 18 -10.06 -1.34 -5.18
N GLU A 19 -10.24 -2.30 -4.28
CA GLU A 19 -10.68 -2.01 -2.91
C GLU A 19 -9.56 -1.34 -2.09
N LEU A 20 -8.29 -1.70 -2.31
CA LEU A 20 -7.17 -0.99 -1.70
C LEU A 20 -7.09 0.47 -2.15
N ILE A 21 -7.28 0.76 -3.45
CA ILE A 21 -7.32 2.13 -3.96
C ILE A 21 -8.41 2.92 -3.24
N LYS A 22 -9.61 2.35 -3.10
CA LYS A 22 -10.73 2.98 -2.41
C LYS A 22 -10.42 3.25 -0.93
N GLN A 23 -9.84 2.27 -0.23
CA GLN A 23 -9.49 2.40 1.18
C GLN A 23 -8.40 3.44 1.42
N LEU A 24 -7.37 3.47 0.58
CA LEU A 24 -6.22 4.37 0.71
C LEU A 24 -6.52 5.81 0.29
N ARG A 25 -7.54 6.02 -0.56
CA ARG A 25 -8.10 7.36 -0.85
C ARG A 25 -9.01 7.88 0.27
N SER A 26 -9.54 7.01 1.13
CA SER A 26 -10.32 7.44 2.28
C SER A 26 -9.38 7.99 3.36
N ASP A 27 -9.61 9.23 3.81
CA ASP A 27 -8.85 9.81 4.92
C ASP A 27 -9.25 9.23 6.30
N ARG A 28 -10.24 8.34 6.34
CA ARG A 28 -10.67 7.67 7.56
C ARG A 28 -9.82 6.43 7.86
N ASP A 29 -9.27 6.41 9.06
CA ASP A 29 -8.72 5.18 9.66
C ASP A 29 -9.84 4.16 9.86
N ILE A 30 -9.52 2.87 9.69
CA ILE A 30 -10.51 1.79 9.85
C ILE A 30 -10.93 1.64 11.32
N ILE A 31 -10.01 1.88 12.25
CA ILE A 31 -10.25 1.80 13.68
C ILE A 31 -10.19 3.21 14.26
N SER A 32 -11.26 3.62 14.94
CA SER A 32 -11.25 4.83 15.77
C SER A 32 -10.36 4.60 17.01
N PRO A 33 -9.54 5.57 17.45
CA PRO A 33 -8.66 5.43 18.61
C PRO A 33 -9.37 5.15 19.94
N ALA A 34 -10.71 5.25 19.97
CA ALA A 34 -11.54 4.85 21.11
C ALA A 34 -11.44 3.32 21.34
N SER A 35 -10.39 2.91 22.05
CA SER A 35 -10.15 1.54 22.47
C SER A 35 -10.72 1.38 23.87
N PHE A 36 -11.78 0.59 24.00
CA PHE A 36 -12.31 0.17 25.30
C PHE A 36 -11.45 -1.00 25.80
N GLU A 37 -10.91 -0.90 27.02
CA GLU A 37 -10.33 -2.05 27.71
C GLU A 37 -11.46 -3.05 27.97
N ILE A 38 -11.33 -4.27 27.43
CA ILE A 38 -12.13 -5.37 27.95
C ILE A 38 -11.54 -5.67 29.32
N THR A 39 -12.10 -5.07 30.37
CA THR A 39 -11.82 -5.52 31.74
C THR A 39 -12.22 -6.99 31.81
N GLU A 40 -11.24 -7.83 32.08
CA GLU A 40 -11.30 -9.31 32.13
C GLU A 40 -12.38 -9.87 33.08
N HIS A 41 -13.06 -8.99 33.81
CA HIS A 41 -14.16 -9.31 34.70
C HIS A 41 -15.41 -8.53 34.32
N GLN A 42 -16.33 -9.16 33.58
CA GLN A 42 -17.74 -9.34 33.95
C GLN A 42 -18.62 -9.73 32.76
N SER A 43 -19.51 -10.69 33.02
CA SER A 43 -20.64 -11.15 32.21
C SER A 43 -20.38 -12.30 31.23
N SER A 44 -20.99 -13.44 31.54
CA SER A 44 -21.04 -14.70 30.77
C SER A 44 -21.81 -14.60 29.44
N GLN A 45 -22.04 -13.39 28.91
CA GLN A 45 -22.87 -13.16 27.74
C GLN A 45 -22.11 -12.34 26.69
N ILE A 46 -21.89 -12.95 25.52
CA ILE A 46 -21.31 -12.28 24.35
C ILE A 46 -22.26 -11.18 23.90
N THR A 47 -21.78 -9.94 23.91
CA THR A 47 -22.51 -8.77 23.42
C THR A 47 -21.99 -8.33 22.04
N SER A 48 -22.79 -7.62 21.26
CA SER A 48 -22.32 -6.99 20.01
C SER A 48 -21.10 -6.09 20.26
N GLN A 49 -21.03 -5.42 21.41
CA GLN A 49 -19.90 -4.59 21.78
C GLN A 49 -18.61 -5.40 21.99
N SER A 50 -18.72 -6.58 22.63
CA SER A 50 -17.58 -7.49 22.79
C SER A 50 -17.07 -8.00 21.44
N LEU A 51 -17.95 -8.28 20.49
CA LEU A 51 -17.58 -8.70 19.14
C LEU A 51 -16.90 -7.56 18.36
N ILE A 52 -17.39 -6.32 18.47
CA ILE A 52 -16.77 -5.14 17.86
C ILE A 52 -15.35 -4.95 18.38
N CYS A 53 -15.14 -5.06 19.70
CA CYS A 53 -13.83 -4.91 20.30
C CYS A 53 -12.85 -6.00 19.83
N LEU A 54 -13.28 -7.27 19.81
CA LEU A 54 -12.47 -8.37 19.28
C LEU A 54 -12.09 -8.17 17.81
N PHE A 55 -13.03 -7.69 16.99
CA PHE A 55 -12.76 -7.36 15.59
C PHE A 55 -11.73 -6.24 15.44
N GLN A 56 -11.88 -5.14 16.20
CA GLN A 56 -10.91 -4.04 16.20
C GLN A 56 -9.52 -4.49 16.65
N ASN A 57 -9.43 -5.37 17.66
CA ASN A 57 -8.16 -5.94 18.10
C ASN A 57 -7.51 -6.80 17.01
N ALA A 58 -8.29 -7.60 16.28
CA ALA A 58 -7.77 -8.38 15.15
C ALA A 58 -7.25 -7.50 14.00
N ILE A 59 -7.91 -6.37 13.73
CA ILE A 59 -7.44 -5.41 12.73
C ILE A 59 -6.17 -4.69 13.21
N ARG A 60 -6.08 -4.31 14.49
CA ARG A 60 -4.86 -3.70 15.06
C ARG A 60 -3.67 -4.64 15.00
N ALA A 61 -3.83 -5.89 15.43
CA ALA A 61 -2.78 -6.91 15.34
C ALA A 61 -2.31 -7.12 13.89
N ARG A 62 -3.23 -7.03 12.92
CA ARG A 62 -2.89 -7.09 11.49
C ARG A 62 -2.08 -5.87 11.03
N HIS A 63 -2.43 -4.66 11.48
CA HIS A 63 -1.65 -3.46 11.18
C HIS A 63 -0.24 -3.53 11.76
N GLU A 64 -0.10 -4.04 12.99
CA GLU A 64 1.20 -4.30 13.63
C GLU A 64 2.02 -5.35 12.86
N GLU A 65 1.37 -6.40 12.35
CA GLU A 65 2.03 -7.39 11.49
C GLU A 65 2.56 -6.72 10.21
N ILE A 66 1.74 -5.92 9.53
CA ILE A 66 2.14 -5.21 8.30
C ILE A 66 3.33 -4.28 8.58
N LEU A 67 3.26 -3.54 9.69
CA LEU A 67 4.30 -2.61 10.11
C LEU A 67 5.63 -3.33 10.43
N SER A 68 5.57 -4.49 11.08
CA SER A 68 6.75 -5.31 11.36
C SER A 68 7.43 -5.79 10.07
N TRP A 69 6.64 -6.26 9.09
CA TRP A 69 7.18 -6.67 7.78
C TRP A 69 7.72 -5.49 6.97
N TYR A 70 7.10 -4.32 7.09
CA TYR A 70 7.59 -3.09 6.49
C TYR A 70 9.01 -2.76 6.99
N TYR A 71 9.20 -2.64 8.31
CA TYR A 71 10.50 -2.29 8.89
C TYR A 71 11.56 -3.37 8.65
N TYR A 72 11.16 -4.64 8.68
CA TYR A 72 12.03 -5.74 8.30
C TYR A 72 12.56 -5.56 6.87
N SER A 73 11.68 -5.29 5.90
CA SER A 73 12.08 -5.13 4.51
C SER A 73 12.93 -3.87 4.28
N ASP A 74 12.58 -2.75 4.89
CA ASP A 74 13.36 -1.51 4.77
C ASP A 74 14.79 -1.72 5.31
N SER A 75 14.90 -2.27 6.52
CA SER A 75 16.19 -2.57 7.15
C SER A 75 16.99 -3.61 6.37
N PHE A 76 16.33 -4.63 5.81
CA PHE A 76 16.97 -5.64 4.97
C PHE A 76 17.57 -5.03 3.70
N GLU A 77 16.82 -4.19 2.98
CA GLU A 77 17.32 -3.55 1.77
C GLU A 77 18.44 -2.56 2.07
N ASN A 78 18.33 -1.79 3.16
CA ASN A 78 19.41 -0.91 3.63
C ASN A 78 20.68 -1.70 3.96
N LYS A 79 20.57 -2.84 4.64
CA LYS A 79 21.72 -3.69 4.96
C LYS A 79 22.36 -4.32 3.72
N VAL A 80 21.57 -4.69 2.72
CA VAL A 80 22.09 -5.16 1.42
C VAL A 80 22.91 -4.06 0.73
N ILE A 81 22.40 -2.83 0.70
CA ILE A 81 23.11 -1.66 0.12
C ILE A 81 24.42 -1.40 0.87
N GLU A 82 24.40 -1.45 2.20
CA GLU A 82 25.58 -1.31 3.06
C GLU A 82 26.65 -2.35 2.72
N ILE A 83 26.28 -3.64 2.66
CA ILE A 83 27.21 -4.72 2.30
C ILE A 83 27.79 -4.50 0.90
N CYS A 84 26.97 -4.14 -0.08
CA CYS A 84 27.44 -3.85 -1.44
C CYS A 84 28.45 -2.70 -1.46
N ARG A 85 28.20 -1.63 -0.70
CA ARG A 85 29.09 -0.47 -0.61
C ARG A 85 30.41 -0.82 0.06
N GLU A 86 30.39 -1.59 1.13
CA GLU A 86 31.57 -1.90 1.95
C GLU A 86 32.47 -2.96 1.33
N THR A 87 31.88 -3.96 0.68
CA THR A 87 32.62 -5.11 0.16
C THR A 87 32.77 -5.10 -1.37
N GLY A 88 32.04 -4.24 -2.08
CA GLY A 88 32.03 -4.20 -3.54
C GLY A 88 31.36 -5.39 -4.20
N VAL A 89 30.67 -6.26 -3.45
CA VAL A 89 30.00 -7.44 -4.01
C VAL A 89 28.69 -7.08 -4.70
N THR A 90 28.27 -7.93 -5.63
CA THR A 90 26.96 -7.79 -6.28
C THR A 90 25.83 -7.90 -5.26
N ASP A 91 24.71 -7.25 -5.55
CA ASP A 91 23.47 -7.33 -4.78
C ASP A 91 23.05 -8.79 -4.48
N LYS A 92 23.14 -9.68 -5.48
CA LYS A 92 22.82 -11.10 -5.34
C LYS A 92 23.71 -11.77 -4.29
N THR A 93 24.99 -11.43 -4.28
CA THR A 93 25.97 -11.94 -3.30
C THR A 93 25.69 -11.38 -1.91
N ALA A 94 25.46 -10.07 -1.79
CA ALA A 94 25.13 -9.41 -0.53
C ALA A 94 23.87 -10.01 0.12
N ARG A 95 22.78 -10.17 -0.65
CA ARG A 95 21.56 -10.84 -0.19
C ARG A 95 21.82 -12.27 0.28
N THR A 96 22.63 -13.02 -0.47
CA THR A 96 22.97 -14.40 -0.11
C THR A 96 23.75 -14.46 1.21
N GLN A 97 24.69 -13.53 1.43
CA GLN A 97 25.43 -13.41 2.68
C GLN A 97 24.50 -13.06 3.84
N LEU A 98 23.66 -12.04 3.68
CA LEU A 98 22.71 -11.62 4.70
C LEU A 98 21.72 -12.73 5.07
N TYR A 99 21.20 -13.47 4.09
CA TYR A 99 20.35 -14.63 4.37
C TYR A 99 21.06 -15.70 5.19
N LYS A 100 22.34 -15.98 4.93
CA LYS A 100 23.12 -16.96 5.71
C LYS A 100 23.33 -16.47 7.13
N GLU A 101 23.69 -15.20 7.31
CA GLU A 101 23.87 -14.58 8.61
C GLU A 101 22.59 -14.67 9.46
N MET A 102 21.45 -14.27 8.89
CA MET A 102 20.16 -14.38 9.56
C MET A 102 19.82 -15.84 9.95
N LEU A 103 20.06 -16.80 9.05
CA LEU A 103 19.76 -18.21 9.32
C LEU A 103 20.58 -18.80 10.46
N ASN A 104 21.77 -18.27 10.74
CA ASN A 104 22.57 -18.68 11.91
C ASN A 104 21.85 -18.37 13.24
N HIS A 105 20.89 -17.45 13.23
CA HIS A 105 20.12 -17.03 14.40
C HIS A 105 18.65 -17.48 14.37
N LEU A 106 18.20 -18.15 13.30
CA LEU A 106 16.82 -18.56 13.12
C LEU A 106 16.72 -20.10 13.08
N SER A 107 16.43 -20.71 14.23
CA SER A 107 16.13 -22.14 14.30
C SER A 107 14.76 -22.45 13.70
N GLY A 108 14.67 -23.48 12.84
CA GLY A 108 13.39 -23.97 12.30
C GLY A 108 12.87 -23.24 11.05
N ILE A 109 13.62 -22.27 10.51
CA ILE A 109 13.28 -21.59 9.25
C ILE A 109 14.24 -22.04 8.15
N THR A 110 13.70 -22.47 7.00
CA THR A 110 14.53 -22.83 5.85
C THR A 110 14.92 -21.59 5.04
N SER A 111 16.02 -21.67 4.29
CA SER A 111 16.45 -20.58 3.40
C SER A 111 15.37 -20.20 2.38
N GLY A 112 14.65 -21.18 1.83
CA GLY A 112 13.53 -20.93 0.92
C GLY A 112 12.38 -20.16 1.57
N ASN A 113 12.03 -20.51 2.81
CA ASN A 113 10.99 -19.81 3.56
C ASN A 113 11.39 -18.36 3.88
N LEU A 114 12.63 -18.13 4.32
CA LEU A 114 13.15 -16.80 4.61
C LEU A 114 13.15 -15.90 3.36
N ARG A 115 13.62 -16.42 2.22
CA ARG A 115 13.60 -15.71 0.94
C ARG A 115 12.17 -15.34 0.52
N MET A 116 11.25 -16.30 0.61
CA MET A 116 9.84 -16.07 0.28
C MET A 116 9.20 -15.01 1.17
N LYS A 117 9.43 -15.05 2.50
CA LYS A 117 8.95 -14.03 3.44
C LYS A 117 9.54 -12.65 3.13
N THR A 118 10.83 -12.60 2.78
CA THR A 118 11.50 -11.36 2.38
C THR A 118 10.93 -10.78 1.09
N LEU A 119 10.62 -11.60 0.09
CA LEU A 119 9.96 -11.14 -1.13
C LEU A 119 8.55 -10.60 -0.87
N ARG A 120 7.80 -11.20 0.08
CA ARG A 120 6.49 -10.67 0.50
C ARG A 120 6.64 -9.34 1.22
N ALA A 121 7.60 -9.25 2.14
CA ALA A 121 7.90 -8.02 2.87
C ALA A 121 8.33 -6.89 1.92
N LYS A 122 9.10 -7.20 0.88
CA LYS A 122 9.48 -6.25 -0.19
C LYS A 122 8.26 -5.62 -0.87
N LYS A 123 7.19 -6.38 -1.11
CA LYS A 123 5.94 -5.82 -1.68
C LYS A 123 5.23 -4.88 -0.71
N ILE A 124 5.25 -5.19 0.59
CA ILE A 124 4.72 -4.29 1.63
C ILE A 124 5.51 -2.99 1.67
N HIS A 125 6.84 -3.08 1.68
CA HIS A 125 7.72 -1.91 1.62
C HIS A 125 7.52 -1.10 0.33
N MET A 126 7.33 -1.75 -0.82
CA MET A 126 7.05 -1.04 -2.06
C MET A 126 5.74 -0.25 -2.01
N LEU A 127 4.69 -0.79 -1.40
CA LEU A 127 3.40 -0.11 -1.28
C LEU A 127 3.43 1.03 -0.26
N PHE A 128 3.98 0.80 0.93
CA PHE A 128 3.90 1.75 2.07
C PHE A 128 5.20 2.54 2.33
N GLY A 129 6.24 2.32 1.54
CA GLY A 129 7.52 2.99 1.67
C GLY A 129 7.53 4.41 1.17
N LYS A 130 8.72 4.99 1.15
CA LYS A 130 8.97 6.39 0.78
C LYS A 130 8.43 6.75 -0.61
N ASP A 131 8.57 5.84 -1.57
CA ASP A 131 8.11 6.01 -2.95
C ASP A 131 6.70 5.43 -3.18
N GLY A 132 6.03 5.00 -2.11
CA GLY A 132 4.69 4.42 -2.13
C GLY A 132 3.61 5.39 -1.65
N VAL A 133 2.57 4.86 -1.01
CA VAL A 133 1.48 5.65 -0.42
C VAL A 133 1.79 6.20 0.97
N GLY A 134 2.92 5.78 1.57
CA GLY A 134 3.36 6.19 2.89
C GLY A 134 2.92 5.27 4.05
N ILE A 135 3.77 5.16 5.06
CA ILE A 135 3.61 4.23 6.20
C ILE A 135 2.36 4.55 7.04
N ASN A 136 2.00 5.83 7.13
CA ASN A 136 0.81 6.31 7.84
C ASN A 136 -0.50 5.80 7.22
N LYS A 137 -0.47 5.27 6.00
CA LYS A 137 -1.65 4.69 5.33
C LYS A 137 -1.92 3.24 5.72
N ILE A 138 -1.03 2.56 6.46
CA ILE A 138 -1.26 1.17 6.92
C ILE A 138 -2.55 1.05 7.75
N LYS A 139 -2.85 2.04 8.59
CA LYS A 139 -4.07 2.08 9.42
C LYS A 139 -5.38 2.22 8.62
N GLN A 140 -5.29 2.51 7.32
CA GLN A 140 -6.42 2.65 6.40
C GLN A 140 -6.73 1.38 5.62
N VAL A 141 -5.89 0.32 5.70
CA VAL A 141 -6.13 -0.93 4.97
C VAL A 141 -6.70 -2.05 5.82
N THR A 142 -7.70 -2.73 5.28
CA THR A 142 -8.32 -3.91 5.91
C THR A 142 -7.59 -5.19 5.51
N TYR A 143 -6.87 -5.22 4.39
CA TYR A 143 -6.21 -6.43 3.90
C TYR A 143 -4.94 -6.78 4.69
N GLY A 144 -4.71 -8.07 4.92
CA GLY A 144 -3.48 -8.55 5.57
C GLY A 144 -2.32 -8.74 4.58
N ILE A 145 -1.12 -9.05 5.09
CA ILE A 145 0.10 -9.20 4.27
C ILE A 145 -0.08 -10.17 3.13
N TYR A 146 -0.73 -11.32 3.34
CA TYR A 146 -0.90 -12.32 2.28
C TYR A 146 -1.74 -11.80 1.10
N ALA A 147 -2.78 -11.02 1.38
CA ALA A 147 -3.61 -10.43 0.33
C ALA A 147 -2.84 -9.33 -0.41
N ILE A 148 -2.21 -8.41 0.32
CA ILE A 148 -1.43 -7.31 -0.28
C ILE A 148 -0.25 -7.87 -1.10
N SER A 149 0.50 -8.82 -0.54
CA SER A 149 1.65 -9.44 -1.23
C SER A 149 1.27 -10.38 -2.38
N SER A 150 -0.01 -10.71 -2.54
CA SER A 150 -0.51 -11.43 -3.71
C SER A 150 -0.61 -10.56 -4.97
N LEU A 151 -0.65 -9.22 -4.80
CA LEU A 151 -0.63 -8.29 -5.92
C LEU A 151 0.69 -8.39 -6.69
N THR A 152 0.63 -8.30 -8.01
CA THR A 152 1.83 -8.15 -8.83
C THR A 152 2.50 -6.80 -8.57
N ASN A 153 3.76 -6.64 -8.96
CA ASN A 153 4.44 -5.36 -8.79
C ASN A 153 3.76 -4.24 -9.60
N SER A 154 3.24 -4.58 -10.79
CA SER A 154 2.46 -3.65 -11.63
C SER A 154 1.18 -3.19 -10.92
N GLN A 155 0.43 -4.11 -10.30
CA GLN A 155 -0.77 -3.75 -9.55
C GLN A 155 -0.46 -2.87 -8.35
N ILE A 156 0.62 -3.13 -7.61
CA ILE A 156 1.04 -2.26 -6.49
C ILE A 156 1.38 -0.85 -7.01
N GLN A 157 2.10 -0.74 -8.13
CA GLN A 157 2.38 0.56 -8.76
C GLN A 157 1.11 1.26 -9.22
N ASN A 158 0.13 0.52 -9.75
CA ASN A 158 -1.16 1.09 -10.11
C ASN A 158 -1.91 1.62 -8.87
N VAL A 159 -1.89 0.91 -7.75
CA VAL A 159 -2.46 1.40 -6.48
C VAL A 159 -1.79 2.71 -6.06
N ILE A 160 -0.45 2.76 -6.07
CA ILE A 160 0.31 3.96 -5.70
C ILE A 160 -0.11 5.12 -6.60
N ASN A 161 -0.01 4.96 -7.92
CA ASN A 161 -0.35 6.01 -8.89
C ASN A 161 -1.77 6.54 -8.67
N ASN A 162 -2.76 5.67 -8.44
CA ASN A 162 -4.14 6.10 -8.23
C ASN A 162 -4.36 6.82 -6.90
N VAL A 163 -3.58 6.51 -5.86
CA VAL A 163 -3.71 7.13 -4.54
C VAL A 163 -2.93 8.44 -4.45
N THR A 164 -1.78 8.54 -5.12
CA THR A 164 -0.88 9.70 -5.04
C THR A 164 -1.04 10.69 -6.19
N SER A 165 -1.81 10.35 -7.24
CA SER A 165 -2.20 11.32 -8.26
C SER A 165 -3.00 12.43 -7.60
N VAL A 166 -2.39 13.62 -7.56
CA VAL A 166 -3.00 14.86 -7.11
C VAL A 166 -4.26 15.09 -7.95
N GLU A 167 -5.42 15.23 -7.32
CA GLU A 167 -6.55 15.90 -7.95
C GLU A 167 -6.08 17.31 -8.26
N VAL A 168 -5.75 17.58 -9.52
CA VAL A 168 -5.56 18.93 -10.01
C VAL A 168 -6.88 19.65 -9.70
N PRO A 169 -6.90 20.70 -8.86
CA PRO A 169 -8.10 21.49 -8.71
C PRO A 169 -8.41 22.05 -10.10
N GLU A 170 -9.59 21.75 -10.65
CA GLU A 170 -10.08 22.42 -11.85
C GLU A 170 -10.07 23.92 -11.59
N THR A 171 -9.03 24.61 -12.03
CA THR A 171 -9.02 26.06 -12.08
C THR A 171 -10.03 26.44 -13.13
N VAL A 172 -11.16 26.96 -12.68
CA VAL A 172 -12.14 27.69 -13.46
C VAL A 172 -11.38 28.75 -14.26
N THR A 173 -11.08 28.47 -15.53
CA THR A 173 -10.63 29.50 -16.47
C THR A 173 -11.84 30.33 -16.85
N ASN A 174 -12.11 31.35 -16.06
CA ASN A 174 -12.92 32.48 -16.48
C ASN A 174 -12.02 33.36 -17.35
N CYS A 175 -12.20 33.28 -18.66
CA CYS A 175 -11.56 34.17 -19.62
C CYS A 175 -12.64 34.73 -20.54
N ASP A 176 -13.33 35.77 -20.08
CA ASP A 176 -14.02 36.72 -20.96
C ASP A 176 -13.26 38.04 -20.89
N ASP A 177 -12.39 38.25 -21.88
CA ASP A 177 -11.95 39.58 -22.30
C ASP A 177 -11.74 39.53 -23.81
N GLN A 178 -12.80 39.84 -24.55
CA GLN A 178 -12.78 39.98 -26.00
C GLN A 178 -12.78 41.47 -26.34
N ILE A 179 -11.60 42.04 -26.57
CA ILE A 179 -11.44 43.28 -27.32
C ILE A 179 -10.55 42.97 -28.52
N ASN A 180 -11.18 42.62 -29.65
CA ASN A 180 -10.53 42.62 -30.94
C ASN A 180 -10.60 44.03 -31.52
N ALA A 181 -9.45 44.70 -31.64
CA ALA A 181 -9.28 45.86 -32.48
C ALA A 181 -8.93 45.43 -33.92
N ASP A 182 -9.55 46.15 -34.85
CA ASP A 182 -9.14 46.45 -36.23
C ASP A 182 -9.22 45.39 -37.33
N VAL A 183 -10.18 45.61 -38.24
CA VAL A 183 -9.92 45.54 -39.70
C VAL A 183 -10.61 46.71 -40.43
N ASN A 184 -9.76 47.65 -40.86
CA ASN A 184 -9.73 48.42 -42.12
C ASN A 184 -10.98 48.56 -43.03
N ALA A 185 -11.19 49.79 -43.50
CA ALA A 185 -11.30 50.07 -44.95
C ALA A 185 -10.92 51.52 -45.29
N SER A 186 -9.83 51.69 -46.05
CA SER A 186 -9.51 52.87 -46.85
C SER A 186 -10.60 53.11 -47.91
N SER A 187 -10.93 54.37 -48.23
CA SER A 187 -10.34 55.08 -49.38
C SER A 187 -11.05 56.41 -49.64
N ASN A 188 -10.25 57.39 -50.07
CA ASN A 188 -10.60 58.75 -50.47
C ASN A 188 -11.37 58.79 -51.81
N ALA A 189 -12.36 59.68 -51.91
CA ALA A 189 -12.61 60.61 -53.02
C ALA A 189 -13.86 61.47 -52.71
#